data_AF-A0A644YMY9-F1
#
_entry.id   AF-A0A644YMY9-F1
#
_cell.length_a   1.000
_cell.length_b   1.000
_cell.length_c   1.000
_cell.angle_alpha   90.00
_cell.angle_beta   90.00
_cell.angle_gamma   90.00
#
_symmetry.space_group_name_H-M   'P 1'
#
loop_
_entity.id
_entity.type
_entity.pdbx_description
1 polymer ?
#
loop_
_entity_poly.entity_id
_entity_poly.type
_entity_poly.pdbx_seq_one_letter_code
_entity_poly.pdbx_strand_id
1 'polypeptide(L)'
;MARDGKIDLNKPLAEYMPNNRVIKEQQVWAGKLTAAMVLSHKTGLPNWSTSPSSESWPVSELSFRFAPDSAFSYSGEGYYYLQQVVEAIQGKSLQEIARKEIFEPLGMKSSSYGWETGATTFADYELVTAHGFDKEGKDKGKGRHPRENCAYTLRTTAHDYSLFIDALFSGRLTGKDALEEMLKSVVKAVRFPGNERLCDKNIFWGLGIGMETHPKFGTIYFHWGDNGNFKALFVVVPSQEKDLVYFTNSFHGHQIIDSITKLFFGSENLFELSEWVNRIP
;
A
#
# COMPACT_ATOMS: atom_id res chain seq x y z
N MET A 1 -0.89 -16.58 6.42
CA MET A 1 -0.54 -16.34 7.84
C MET A 1 -1.74 -16.33 8.79
N ALA A 2 -2.67 -15.38 8.72
CA ALA A 2 -3.81 -15.34 9.65
C ALA A 2 -4.71 -16.59 9.55
N ARG A 3 -5.01 -17.00 8.31
CA ARG A 3 -5.69 -18.28 8.02
C ARG A 3 -5.00 -19.51 8.60
N ASP A 4 -3.67 -19.46 8.69
CA ASP A 4 -2.85 -20.55 9.21
C ASP A 4 -2.66 -20.45 10.73
N GLY A 5 -3.34 -19.51 11.39
CA GLY A 5 -3.24 -19.26 12.83
C GLY A 5 -1.89 -18.69 13.30
N LYS A 6 -1.01 -18.28 12.36
CA LYS A 6 0.34 -17.77 12.70
C LYS A 6 0.31 -16.35 13.28
N ILE A 7 -0.70 -15.57 12.93
CA ILE A 7 -0.93 -14.22 13.44
C ILE A 7 -2.43 -14.03 13.63
N ASP A 8 -2.85 -13.49 14.76
CA ASP A 8 -4.23 -13.08 15.00
C ASP A 8 -4.34 -11.58 14.67
N LEU A 9 -5.25 -11.23 13.76
CA LEU A 9 -5.40 -9.85 13.29
C LEU A 9 -5.87 -8.88 14.38
N ASN A 10 -6.51 -9.39 15.43
CA ASN A 10 -7.07 -8.60 16.54
C ASN A 10 -6.23 -8.68 17.82
N LYS A 11 -5.17 -9.49 17.81
CA LYS A 11 -4.23 -9.58 18.91
C LYS A 11 -3.23 -8.41 18.87
N PRO A 12 -2.83 -7.83 20.02
CA PRO A 12 -1.77 -6.84 20.05
C PRO A 12 -0.48 -7.34 19.41
N LEU A 13 0.04 -6.58 18.45
CA LEU A 13 1.31 -6.86 17.75
C LEU A 13 2.49 -6.88 18.73
N ALA A 14 2.41 -6.12 19.81
CA ALA A 14 3.42 -6.07 20.86
C ALA A 14 3.63 -7.42 21.58
N GLU A 15 2.65 -8.33 21.53
CA GLU A 15 2.81 -9.70 22.04
C GLU A 15 3.67 -10.59 21.13
N TYR A 16 3.81 -10.22 19.85
CA TYR A 16 4.73 -10.88 18.91
C TYR A 16 6.09 -10.18 18.90
N MET A 17 6.08 -8.85 18.79
CA MET A 17 7.28 -8.02 18.77
C MET A 17 6.93 -6.59 19.24
N PRO A 18 7.56 -6.06 20.30
CA PRO A 18 7.29 -4.69 20.77
C PRO A 18 7.76 -3.63 19.77
N ASN A 19 7.04 -2.51 19.69
CA ASN A 19 7.48 -1.35 18.90
C ASN A 19 8.37 -0.42 19.73
N ASN A 20 9.69 -0.61 19.59
CA ASN A 20 10.69 0.14 20.35
C ASN A 20 10.98 1.55 19.80
N ARG A 21 10.42 1.93 18.64
CA ARG A 21 10.58 3.28 18.08
C ARG A 21 9.61 4.28 18.67
N VAL A 22 8.49 3.82 19.24
CA VAL A 22 7.51 4.70 19.90
C VAL A 22 8.10 5.30 21.18
N ILE A 23 7.91 6.60 21.37
CA ILE A 23 8.35 7.30 22.59
C ILE A 23 7.76 6.67 23.85
N LYS A 24 8.52 6.70 24.94
CA LYS A 24 8.21 5.99 26.19
C LYS A 24 6.82 6.34 26.75
N GLU A 25 6.43 7.60 26.63
CA GLU A 25 5.16 8.15 27.13
C GLU A 25 3.94 7.57 26.43
N GLN A 26 4.11 7.04 25.21
CA GLN A 26 3.02 6.52 24.37
C GLN A 26 3.08 5.01 24.16
N GLN A 27 3.93 4.29 24.91
CA GLN A 27 4.04 2.84 24.83
C GLN A 27 2.73 2.10 25.15
N VAL A 28 1.86 2.69 25.96
CA VAL A 28 0.50 2.16 26.21
C VAL A 28 -0.37 2.13 24.95
N TRP A 29 -0.16 3.04 24.00
CA TRP A 29 -0.86 3.02 22.71
C TRP A 29 -0.21 2.05 21.74
N ALA A 30 1.13 1.96 21.72
CA ALA A 30 1.84 0.94 20.95
C ALA A 30 1.40 -0.48 21.33
N GLY A 31 1.23 -0.75 22.62
CA GLY A 31 0.75 -2.03 23.14
C GLY A 31 -0.71 -2.38 22.78
N LYS A 32 -1.45 -1.49 22.14
CA LYS A 32 -2.83 -1.74 21.67
C LYS A 32 -2.93 -1.98 20.17
N LEU A 33 -1.85 -1.75 19.41
CA LEU A 33 -1.87 -1.87 17.96
C LEU A 33 -2.06 -3.33 17.55
N THR A 34 -3.03 -3.58 16.67
CA THR A 34 -3.29 -4.89 16.08
C THR A 34 -2.97 -4.87 14.58
N ALA A 35 -2.83 -6.04 13.94
CA ALA A 35 -2.61 -6.09 12.50
C ALA A 35 -3.82 -5.51 11.74
N ALA A 36 -5.05 -5.73 12.21
CA ALA A 36 -6.25 -5.16 11.63
C ALA A 36 -6.22 -3.61 11.69
N MET A 37 -5.75 -3.02 12.78
CA MET A 37 -5.57 -1.56 12.88
C MET A 37 -4.51 -1.05 11.89
N VAL A 38 -3.42 -1.78 11.69
CA VAL A 38 -2.39 -1.43 10.69
C VAL A 38 -2.97 -1.46 9.29
N LEU A 39 -3.57 -2.59 8.89
CA LEU A 39 -4.10 -2.82 7.54
C LEU A 39 -5.25 -1.86 7.19
N SER A 40 -5.98 -1.39 8.20
CA SER A 40 -7.06 -0.40 8.04
C SER A 40 -6.63 1.06 8.28
N HIS A 41 -5.33 1.32 8.50
CA HIS A 41 -4.79 2.65 8.80
C HIS A 41 -5.44 3.37 10.00
N LYS A 42 -5.78 2.61 11.03
CA LYS A 42 -6.36 3.09 12.29
C LYS A 42 -5.33 3.13 13.44
N THR A 43 -4.05 3.14 13.13
CA THR A 43 -3.00 3.10 14.16
C THR A 43 -2.85 4.43 14.90
N GLY A 44 -3.07 5.56 14.24
CA GLY A 44 -2.70 6.89 14.73
C GLY A 44 -1.21 7.23 14.60
N LEU A 45 -0.41 6.32 14.05
CA LEU A 45 0.99 6.60 13.69
C LEU A 45 1.06 7.50 12.44
N PRO A 46 2.13 8.30 12.28
CA PRO A 46 2.32 9.12 11.09
C PRO A 46 2.53 8.26 9.84
N ASN A 47 2.47 8.88 8.66
CA ASN A 47 2.87 8.20 7.44
C ASN A 47 4.34 7.79 7.49
N TRP A 48 5.20 8.77 7.71
CA TRP A 48 6.63 8.59 7.97
C TRP A 48 7.05 9.60 9.02
N SER A 49 7.91 9.21 9.96
CA SER A 49 8.52 10.14 10.94
C SER A 49 9.54 11.08 10.30
N THR A 50 10.23 10.59 9.28
CA THR A 50 11.14 11.33 8.39
C THR A 50 11.18 10.61 7.04
N SER A 51 11.99 11.05 6.08
CA SER A 51 12.08 10.39 4.77
C SER A 51 12.41 8.89 4.93
N PRO A 52 11.61 7.95 4.41
CA PRO A 52 11.85 6.51 4.59
C PRO A 52 13.17 6.03 3.95
N SER A 53 13.73 6.81 3.03
CA SER A 53 15.05 6.56 2.43
C SER A 53 16.22 7.23 3.18
N SER A 54 15.99 7.99 4.27
CA SER A 54 17.08 8.59 5.04
C SER A 54 17.76 7.58 5.97
N GLU A 55 19.03 7.80 6.29
CA GLU A 55 19.73 7.03 7.32
C GLU A 55 19.15 7.23 8.73
N SER A 56 18.51 8.36 8.99
CA SER A 56 17.90 8.66 10.29
C SER A 56 16.56 7.95 10.52
N TRP A 57 15.88 7.51 9.47
CA TRP A 57 14.53 6.94 9.59
C TRP A 57 14.43 5.71 10.51
N PRO A 58 15.30 4.68 10.43
CA PRO A 58 15.16 3.48 11.26
C PRO A 58 15.26 3.76 12.77
N VAL A 59 15.96 4.83 13.15
CA VAL A 59 16.20 5.23 14.54
C VAL A 59 15.38 6.44 14.96
N SER A 60 14.60 7.02 14.06
CA SER A 60 13.74 8.14 14.37
C SER A 60 12.60 7.70 15.29
N GLU A 61 12.34 8.53 16.31
CA GLU A 61 11.26 8.32 17.26
C GLU A 61 9.89 8.45 16.59
N LEU A 62 8.95 7.63 17.04
CA LEU A 62 7.56 7.67 16.63
C LEU A 62 6.71 8.27 17.75
N SER A 63 5.93 9.27 17.38
CA SER A 63 4.83 9.77 18.21
C SER A 63 3.51 9.62 17.47
N PHE A 64 2.49 9.21 18.20
CA PHE A 64 1.13 9.11 17.69
C PHE A 64 0.55 10.51 17.47
N ARG A 65 -0.14 10.67 16.34
CA ARG A 65 -0.89 11.89 16.00
C ARG A 65 -2.23 11.96 16.73
N PHE A 66 -2.80 10.80 17.03
CA PHE A 66 -4.05 10.61 17.74
C PHE A 66 -4.12 9.19 18.31
N ALA A 67 -5.11 8.92 19.16
CA ALA A 67 -5.26 7.62 19.80
C ALA A 67 -5.53 6.51 18.77
N PRO A 68 -4.99 5.29 18.94
CA PRO A 68 -5.35 4.15 18.10
C PRO A 68 -6.87 3.96 18.01
N ASP A 69 -7.34 3.56 16.83
CA ASP A 69 -8.75 3.30 16.51
C ASP A 69 -9.68 4.53 16.52
N SER A 70 -9.16 5.75 16.71
CA SER A 70 -10.00 6.95 16.75
C SER A 70 -10.36 7.54 15.38
N ALA A 71 -9.52 7.33 14.37
CA ALA A 71 -9.69 7.87 13.02
C ALA A 71 -8.81 7.14 12.00
N PHE A 72 -9.10 7.35 10.71
CA PHE A 72 -8.21 6.95 9.62
C PHE A 72 -7.02 7.94 9.51
N SER A 73 -5.80 7.41 9.44
CA SER A 73 -4.61 8.14 8.95
C SER A 73 -3.67 7.14 8.30
N TYR A 74 -3.48 7.31 6.99
CA TYR A 74 -2.56 6.51 6.21
C TYR A 74 -1.17 6.49 6.86
N SER A 75 -0.64 5.29 7.12
CA SER A 75 0.56 5.09 7.93
C SER A 75 1.51 4.06 7.32
N GLY A 76 2.56 4.53 6.65
CA GLY A 76 3.72 3.72 6.26
C GLY A 76 4.48 3.17 7.46
N GLU A 77 4.60 3.94 8.55
CA GLU A 77 5.19 3.44 9.82
C GLU A 77 4.42 2.24 10.39
N GLY A 78 3.09 2.29 10.35
CA GLY A 78 2.25 1.17 10.79
C GLY A 78 2.51 -0.09 9.96
N TYR A 79 2.54 0.05 8.63
CA TYR A 79 2.83 -1.06 7.72
C TYR A 79 4.24 -1.61 7.92
N TYR A 80 5.24 -0.74 8.11
CA TYR A 80 6.59 -1.20 8.39
C TYR A 80 6.68 -1.95 9.73
N TYR A 81 5.97 -1.50 10.77
CA TYR A 81 5.90 -2.25 12.02
C TYR A 81 5.28 -3.64 11.82
N LEU A 82 4.21 -3.75 11.03
CA LEU A 82 3.61 -5.05 10.69
C LEU A 82 4.56 -5.94 9.87
N GLN A 83 5.34 -5.36 8.94
CA GLN A 83 6.40 -6.09 8.25
C GLN A 83 7.38 -6.70 9.26
N GLN A 84 7.89 -5.91 10.21
CA GLN A 84 8.85 -6.42 11.21
C GLN A 84 8.27 -7.55 12.04
N VAL A 85 6.99 -7.46 12.43
CA VAL A 85 6.29 -8.55 13.14
C VAL A 85 6.20 -9.80 12.27
N VAL A 86 5.85 -9.66 11.00
CA VAL A 86 5.76 -10.79 10.04
C VAL A 86 7.13 -11.45 9.83
N GLU A 87 8.19 -10.65 9.66
CA GLU A 87 9.57 -11.12 9.54
C GLU A 87 10.02 -11.85 10.81
N ALA A 88 9.69 -11.33 12.00
CA ALA A 88 9.99 -11.96 13.28
C ALA A 88 9.28 -13.31 13.46
N ILE A 89 8.01 -13.42 13.05
CA ILE A 89 7.25 -14.68 13.13
C ILE A 89 7.81 -15.73 12.15
N GLN A 90 8.19 -15.32 10.95
CA GLN A 90 8.62 -16.25 9.88
C GLN A 90 10.13 -16.53 9.89
N GLY A 91 10.92 -15.69 10.55
CA GLY A 91 12.39 -15.78 10.56
C GLY A 91 13.03 -15.53 9.20
N LYS A 92 12.40 -14.70 8.36
CA LYS A 92 12.80 -14.41 6.97
C LYS A 92 12.56 -12.95 6.62
N SER A 93 13.31 -12.41 5.67
CA SER A 93 13.09 -11.04 5.20
C SER A 93 11.79 -10.89 4.40
N LEU A 94 11.29 -9.66 4.28
CA LEU A 94 10.17 -9.34 3.41
C LEU A 94 10.39 -9.86 1.98
N GLN A 95 11.58 -9.66 1.41
CA GLN A 95 11.87 -10.13 0.05
C GLN A 95 11.80 -11.66 -0.06
N GLU A 96 12.34 -12.40 0.91
CA GLU A 96 12.28 -13.86 0.92
C GLU A 96 10.83 -14.37 1.03
N ILE A 97 10.03 -13.75 1.90
CA ILE A 97 8.62 -14.09 2.09
C ILE A 97 7.84 -13.80 0.82
N ALA A 98 7.92 -12.57 0.28
CA ALA A 98 7.19 -12.16 -0.91
C ALA A 98 7.59 -12.98 -2.14
N ARG A 99 8.88 -13.27 -2.31
CA ARG A 99 9.36 -14.12 -3.41
C ARG A 99 8.74 -15.51 -3.38
N LYS A 100 8.78 -16.17 -2.22
CA LYS A 100 8.30 -17.54 -2.06
C LYS A 100 6.77 -17.64 -2.09
N GLU A 101 6.07 -16.73 -1.42
CA GLU A 101 4.62 -16.82 -1.23
C GLU A 101 3.83 -16.18 -2.38
N ILE A 102 4.41 -15.20 -3.09
CA ILE A 102 3.69 -14.41 -4.12
C ILE A 102 4.41 -14.44 -5.47
N PHE A 103 5.67 -14.00 -5.54
CA PHE A 103 6.29 -13.71 -6.84
C PHE A 103 6.55 -14.97 -7.67
N GLU A 104 7.14 -16.01 -7.08
CA GLU A 104 7.41 -17.27 -7.79
C GLU A 104 6.12 -18.02 -8.17
N PRO A 105 5.13 -18.21 -7.26
CA PRO A 105 3.87 -18.88 -7.59
C PRO A 105 3.06 -18.18 -8.70
N LEU A 106 3.12 -16.85 -8.75
CA LEU A 106 2.41 -16.06 -9.76
C LEU A 106 3.23 -15.78 -11.02
N GLY A 107 4.53 -16.10 -11.03
CA GLY A 107 5.41 -15.80 -12.15
C GLY A 107 5.77 -14.32 -12.30
N MET A 108 5.74 -13.54 -11.21
CA MET A 108 6.10 -12.13 -11.17
C MET A 108 7.63 -11.93 -11.18
N LYS A 109 8.25 -12.26 -12.31
CA LYS A 109 9.71 -12.28 -12.49
C LYS A 109 10.35 -10.90 -12.51
N SER A 110 9.60 -9.82 -12.64
CA SER A 110 10.15 -8.47 -12.61
C SER A 110 9.92 -7.78 -11.26
N SER A 111 9.55 -8.54 -10.21
CA SER A 111 9.12 -7.99 -8.93
C SER A 111 10.09 -8.27 -7.78
N SER A 112 10.45 -7.23 -7.02
CA SER A 112 11.31 -7.33 -5.83
C SER A 112 11.12 -6.12 -4.91
N TYR A 113 11.23 -6.32 -3.60
CA TYR A 113 11.33 -5.25 -2.60
C TYR A 113 12.75 -4.71 -2.45
N GLY A 114 13.74 -5.49 -2.88
CA GLY A 114 15.17 -5.15 -2.86
C GLY A 114 15.66 -4.61 -4.20
N TRP A 115 16.90 -4.12 -4.22
CA TRP A 115 17.59 -3.77 -5.46
C TRP A 115 18.38 -4.99 -5.97
N GLU A 116 17.77 -5.74 -6.88
CA GLU A 116 18.34 -6.97 -7.44
C GLU A 116 19.20 -6.70 -8.69
N THR A 117 20.45 -7.19 -8.66
CA THR A 117 21.42 -7.09 -9.76
C THR A 117 22.17 -8.41 -9.93
N GLY A 118 22.56 -8.73 -11.16
CA GLY A 118 23.43 -9.89 -11.46
C GLY A 118 22.71 -11.08 -12.10
N ALA A 119 23.49 -12.11 -12.43
CA ALA A 119 23.04 -13.23 -13.28
C ALA A 119 22.04 -14.19 -12.62
N THR A 120 21.83 -14.10 -11.30
CA THR A 120 20.94 -14.97 -10.52
C THR A 120 19.60 -14.33 -10.18
N THR A 121 19.39 -13.06 -10.57
CA THR A 121 18.13 -12.35 -10.37
C THR A 121 17.26 -12.49 -11.61
N PHE A 122 15.94 -12.38 -11.45
CA PHE A 122 15.03 -12.51 -12.59
C PHE A 122 15.14 -11.32 -13.56
N ALA A 123 15.62 -10.17 -13.08
CA ALA A 123 15.94 -9.00 -13.87
C ALA A 123 17.13 -8.25 -13.24
N ASP A 124 18.00 -7.69 -14.08
CA ASP A 124 19.05 -6.77 -13.64
C ASP A 124 18.48 -5.35 -13.59
N TYR A 125 18.20 -4.86 -12.38
CA TYR A 125 17.58 -3.54 -12.19
C TYR A 125 18.49 -2.38 -12.61
N GLU A 126 19.79 -2.59 -12.80
CA GLU A 126 20.62 -1.56 -13.43
C GLU A 126 20.34 -1.39 -14.92
N LEU A 127 19.79 -2.40 -15.58
CA LEU A 127 19.56 -2.36 -17.03
C LEU A 127 18.10 -2.02 -17.38
N VAL A 128 17.15 -2.48 -16.57
CA VAL A 128 15.72 -2.44 -16.96
C VAL A 128 14.89 -1.39 -16.23
N THR A 129 15.44 -0.75 -15.18
CA THR A 129 14.66 0.20 -14.37
C THR A 129 14.52 1.54 -15.06
N ALA A 130 13.27 2.02 -15.16
CA ALA A 130 12.96 3.36 -15.68
C ALA A 130 13.50 4.48 -14.77
N HIS A 131 13.91 5.58 -15.39
CA HIS A 131 14.25 6.82 -14.71
C HIS A 131 12.97 7.59 -14.34
N GLY A 132 12.97 8.23 -13.17
CA GLY A 132 11.87 9.04 -12.68
C GLY A 132 12.12 10.53 -12.87
N PHE A 133 11.07 11.28 -13.22
CA PHE A 133 11.14 12.70 -13.53
C PHE A 133 10.38 13.53 -12.49
N ASP A 134 11.02 14.61 -12.02
CA ASP A 134 10.41 15.54 -11.05
C ASP A 134 9.34 16.45 -11.69
N LYS A 135 8.80 17.39 -10.91
CA LYS A 135 7.72 18.28 -11.36
C LYS A 135 8.15 19.21 -12.51
N GLU A 136 9.44 19.49 -12.65
CA GLU A 136 10.04 20.25 -13.76
C GLU A 136 10.42 19.37 -14.96
N GLY A 137 10.21 18.05 -14.88
CA GLY A 137 10.63 17.10 -15.92
C GLY A 137 12.13 16.80 -15.89
N LYS A 138 12.83 17.11 -14.79
CA LYS A 138 14.25 16.76 -14.63
C LYS A 138 14.39 15.32 -14.17
N ASP A 139 15.29 14.59 -14.83
CA ASP A 139 15.66 13.22 -14.48
C ASP A 139 16.30 13.15 -13.08
N LYS A 140 15.78 12.26 -12.23
CA LYS A 140 16.28 11.95 -10.88
C LYS A 140 16.80 10.52 -10.75
N GLY A 141 16.96 9.82 -11.87
CA GLY A 141 17.43 8.45 -11.96
C GLY A 141 16.38 7.44 -11.52
N LYS A 142 16.85 6.22 -11.25
CA LYS A 142 16.05 5.00 -11.04
C LYS A 142 15.39 4.88 -9.66
N GLY A 143 15.53 5.91 -8.82
CA GLY A 143 14.93 6.00 -7.50
C GLY A 143 15.32 4.88 -6.54
N ARG A 144 16.61 4.51 -6.45
CA ARG A 144 17.11 3.41 -5.58
C ARG A 144 16.78 3.67 -4.11
N HIS A 145 16.21 2.67 -3.43
CA HIS A 145 15.91 2.73 -2.00
C HIS A 145 16.93 1.89 -1.21
N PRO A 146 17.35 2.34 -0.01
CA PRO A 146 18.45 1.70 0.71
C PRO A 146 18.03 0.42 1.46
N ARG A 147 16.73 0.15 1.60
CA ARG A 147 16.20 -0.91 2.46
C ARG A 147 14.85 -1.41 1.98
N GLU A 148 14.54 -2.67 2.22
CA GLU A 148 13.22 -3.27 1.96
C GLU A 148 12.16 -2.64 2.87
N ASN A 149 11.04 -2.21 2.29
CA ASN A 149 9.89 -1.70 3.03
C ASN A 149 8.59 -1.99 2.28
N CYS A 150 7.68 -2.73 2.93
CA CYS A 150 6.44 -3.20 2.32
C CYS A 150 5.51 -2.07 1.85
N ALA A 151 5.59 -0.89 2.46
CA ALA A 151 4.76 0.27 2.13
C ALA A 151 5.38 1.18 1.05
N TYR A 152 6.60 0.90 0.57
CA TYR A 152 7.35 1.88 -0.21
C TYR A 152 8.21 1.33 -1.35
N THR A 153 8.86 0.15 -1.21
CA THR A 153 9.98 -0.22 -2.10
C THR A 153 9.70 -1.29 -3.14
N LEU A 154 8.46 -1.78 -3.26
CA LEU A 154 8.15 -2.76 -4.30
C LEU A 154 8.45 -2.16 -5.68
N ARG A 155 9.36 -2.82 -6.40
CA ARG A 155 9.58 -2.64 -7.83
C ARG A 155 8.89 -3.75 -8.56
N THR A 156 8.21 -3.42 -9.64
CA THR A 156 7.40 -4.35 -10.42
C THR A 156 7.09 -3.75 -11.78
N THR A 157 6.33 -4.48 -12.61
CA THR A 157 5.79 -4.00 -13.88
C THR A 157 4.26 -3.99 -13.83
N ALA A 158 3.62 -3.30 -14.78
CA ALA A 158 2.16 -3.35 -14.91
C ALA A 158 1.66 -4.80 -15.10
N HIS A 159 2.39 -5.60 -15.89
CA HIS A 159 2.06 -7.01 -16.14
C HIS A 159 2.20 -7.87 -14.88
N ASP A 160 3.32 -7.79 -14.16
CA ASP A 160 3.49 -8.58 -12.94
C ASP A 160 2.45 -8.20 -11.89
N TYR A 161 2.20 -6.91 -11.72
CA TYR A 161 1.24 -6.45 -10.75
C TYR A 161 -0.20 -6.81 -11.15
N SER A 162 -0.53 -6.89 -12.44
CA SER A 162 -1.84 -7.41 -12.88
C SER A 162 -2.00 -8.90 -12.57
N LEU A 163 -0.93 -9.71 -12.61
CA LEU A 163 -0.99 -11.11 -12.14
C LEU A 163 -1.32 -11.20 -10.65
N PHE A 164 -0.78 -10.29 -9.83
CA PHE A 164 -1.11 -10.18 -8.42
C PHE A 164 -2.57 -9.77 -8.19
N ILE A 165 -3.05 -8.74 -8.91
CA ILE A 165 -4.44 -8.27 -8.81
C ILE A 165 -5.43 -9.37 -9.20
N ASP A 166 -5.21 -10.05 -10.34
CA ASP A 166 -6.04 -11.18 -10.75
C ASP A 166 -6.04 -12.30 -9.69
N ALA A 167 -4.86 -12.68 -9.19
CA ALA A 167 -4.76 -13.74 -8.17
C ALA A 167 -5.41 -13.37 -6.83
N LEU A 168 -5.36 -12.09 -6.42
CA LEU A 168 -6.01 -11.61 -5.22
C LEU A 168 -7.54 -11.62 -5.39
N PHE A 169 -8.06 -10.98 -6.44
CA PHE A 169 -9.50 -10.80 -6.62
C PHE A 169 -10.22 -12.07 -7.11
N SER A 170 -9.50 -13.05 -7.66
CA SER A 170 -10.02 -14.41 -7.86
C SER A 170 -10.03 -15.27 -6.59
N GLY A 171 -9.47 -14.77 -5.49
CA GLY A 171 -9.32 -15.50 -4.23
C GLY A 171 -8.27 -16.61 -4.27
N ARG A 172 -7.44 -16.70 -5.32
CA ARG A 172 -6.37 -17.71 -5.43
C ARG A 172 -5.28 -17.53 -4.37
N LEU A 173 -5.01 -16.29 -3.96
CA LEU A 173 -4.00 -16.01 -2.92
C LEU A 173 -4.52 -16.26 -1.51
N THR A 174 -5.73 -15.80 -1.20
CA THR A 174 -6.23 -15.71 0.17
C THR A 174 -7.39 -16.65 0.45
N GLY A 175 -8.02 -17.26 -0.54
CA GLY A 175 -9.32 -17.93 -0.40
C GLY A 175 -10.46 -16.91 -0.31
N LYS A 176 -11.70 -17.36 -0.61
CA LYS A 176 -12.87 -16.47 -0.69
C LYS A 176 -13.19 -15.78 0.64
N ASP A 177 -13.24 -16.54 1.74
CA ASP A 177 -13.62 -15.99 3.04
C ASP A 177 -12.67 -14.87 3.52
N ALA A 178 -11.36 -15.08 3.38
CA ALA A 178 -10.38 -14.06 3.75
C ALA A 178 -10.35 -12.88 2.76
N LEU A 179 -10.62 -13.13 1.47
CA LEU A 179 -10.81 -12.04 0.51
C LEU A 179 -12.03 -11.18 0.89
N GLU A 180 -13.16 -11.79 1.23
CA GLU A 180 -14.36 -11.08 1.68
C GLU A 180 -14.08 -10.25 2.94
N GLU A 181 -13.31 -10.78 3.90
CA GLU A 181 -12.86 -10.02 5.06
C GLU A 181 -11.98 -8.84 4.69
N MET A 182 -11.02 -9.02 3.77
CA MET A 182 -10.14 -7.94 3.30
C MET A 182 -10.91 -6.81 2.60
N LEU A 183 -11.89 -7.19 1.77
CA LEU A 183 -12.70 -6.27 0.96
C LEU A 183 -13.87 -5.64 1.74
N LYS A 184 -14.07 -6.01 3.01
CA LYS A 184 -15.09 -5.38 3.85
C LYS A 184 -14.65 -3.97 4.25
N SER A 185 -15.54 -3.00 4.09
CA SER A 185 -15.32 -1.63 4.60
C SER A 185 -15.16 -1.65 6.13
N VAL A 186 -14.03 -1.13 6.62
CA VAL A 186 -13.68 -1.05 8.05
C VAL A 186 -13.77 0.38 8.56
N VAL A 187 -13.36 1.36 7.76
CA VAL A 187 -13.31 2.78 8.17
C VAL A 187 -13.53 3.70 6.98
N LYS A 188 -14.17 4.85 7.23
CA LYS A 188 -14.23 5.94 6.24
C LYS A 188 -12.86 6.62 6.14
N ALA A 189 -12.33 6.75 4.93
CA ALA A 189 -10.98 7.24 4.71
C ALA A 189 -10.96 8.76 4.54
N VAL A 190 -11.36 9.49 5.59
CA VAL A 190 -11.32 10.97 5.59
C VAL A 190 -9.86 11.43 5.57
N ARG A 191 -9.46 12.11 4.49
CA ARG A 191 -8.05 12.49 4.30
C ARG A 191 -7.60 13.63 5.21
N PHE A 192 -8.49 14.58 5.47
CA PHE A 192 -8.24 15.76 6.28
C PHE A 192 -9.32 15.90 7.37
N PRO A 193 -9.14 15.23 8.53
CA PRO A 193 -10.09 15.33 9.63
C PRO A 193 -10.34 16.80 10.03
N GLY A 194 -11.61 17.19 10.12
CA GLY A 194 -12.02 18.58 10.39
C GLY A 194 -12.12 19.49 9.16
N ASN A 195 -11.70 19.02 7.99
CA ASN A 195 -11.87 19.69 6.69
C ASN A 195 -12.25 18.64 5.63
N GLU A 196 -13.38 17.97 5.85
CA GLU A 196 -13.87 16.89 4.99
C GLU A 196 -14.21 17.41 3.59
N ARG A 197 -13.70 16.72 2.59
CA ARG A 197 -13.99 17.01 1.18
C ARG A 197 -15.20 16.22 0.72
N LEU A 198 -15.78 16.62 -0.41
CA LEU A 198 -16.95 15.92 -0.96
C LEU A 198 -16.62 14.45 -1.28
N CYS A 199 -15.45 14.20 -1.88
CA CYS A 199 -14.98 12.84 -2.19
C CYS A 199 -14.84 11.96 -0.95
N ASP A 200 -14.50 12.51 0.21
CA ASP A 200 -14.30 11.73 1.45
C ASP A 200 -15.59 11.02 1.91
N LYS A 201 -16.78 11.42 1.41
CA LYS A 201 -18.05 10.78 1.72
C LYS A 201 -18.15 9.35 1.20
N ASN A 202 -17.52 9.07 0.06
CA ASN A 202 -17.65 7.79 -0.64
C ASN A 202 -16.37 6.95 -0.60
N ILE A 203 -15.29 7.43 0.02
CA ILE A 203 -14.03 6.68 0.16
C ILE A 203 -13.92 5.98 1.51
N PHE A 204 -13.62 4.69 1.45
CA PHE A 204 -13.48 3.80 2.60
C PHE A 204 -12.18 3.00 2.50
N TRP A 205 -11.84 2.31 3.59
CA TRP A 205 -10.68 1.42 3.66
C TRP A 205 -11.06 0.10 4.31
N GLY A 206 -10.62 -1.01 3.71
CA GLY A 206 -10.71 -2.35 4.26
C GLY A 206 -9.39 -2.78 4.90
N LEU A 207 -9.00 -4.05 4.75
CA LEU A 207 -7.68 -4.52 5.19
C LEU A 207 -6.69 -4.45 4.02
N GLY A 208 -6.02 -3.30 3.90
CA GLY A 208 -5.01 -3.02 2.88
C GLY A 208 -5.55 -2.68 1.49
N ILE A 209 -6.83 -2.32 1.41
CA ILE A 209 -7.50 -1.98 0.16
C ILE A 209 -8.34 -0.71 0.33
N GLY A 210 -8.24 0.21 -0.61
CA GLY A 210 -9.13 1.37 -0.71
C GLY A 210 -10.40 1.01 -1.46
N MET A 211 -11.49 1.67 -1.11
CA MET A 211 -12.79 1.44 -1.70
C MET A 211 -13.48 2.77 -2.00
N GLU A 212 -14.17 2.85 -3.13
CA GLU A 212 -15.11 3.92 -3.46
C GLU A 212 -16.51 3.31 -3.62
N THR A 213 -17.52 3.98 -3.06
CA THR A 213 -18.93 3.67 -3.34
C THR A 213 -19.42 4.52 -4.52
N HIS A 214 -19.61 3.89 -5.68
CA HIS A 214 -20.03 4.57 -6.90
C HIS A 214 -21.50 4.28 -7.21
N PRO A 215 -22.32 5.30 -7.55
CA PRO A 215 -23.77 5.13 -7.73
C PRO A 215 -24.16 4.15 -8.86
N LYS A 216 -23.32 4.04 -9.90
CA LYS A 216 -23.57 3.18 -11.07
C LYS A 216 -22.92 1.81 -11.00
N PHE A 217 -21.77 1.71 -10.33
CA PHE A 217 -20.91 0.51 -10.36
C PHE A 217 -20.85 -0.22 -9.03
N GLY A 218 -21.51 0.30 -8.00
CA GLY A 218 -21.37 -0.19 -6.65
C GLY A 218 -19.95 0.07 -6.14
N THR A 219 -19.37 -0.92 -5.48
CA THR A 219 -18.04 -0.80 -4.88
C THR A 219 -16.94 -0.92 -5.94
N ILE A 220 -16.08 0.09 -5.98
CA ILE A 220 -14.82 0.10 -6.75
C ILE A 220 -13.68 -0.10 -5.75
N TYR A 221 -12.73 -0.98 -6.07
CA TYR A 221 -11.55 -1.20 -5.24
C TYR A 221 -10.32 -0.54 -5.87
N PHE A 222 -9.46 0.05 -5.05
CA PHE A 222 -8.26 0.70 -5.55
C PHE A 222 -7.13 0.71 -4.51
N HIS A 223 -5.93 0.95 -5.01
CA HIS A 223 -4.82 1.46 -4.22
C HIS A 223 -3.93 2.30 -5.13
N TRP A 224 -3.22 3.26 -4.55
CA TRP A 224 -2.28 4.11 -5.29
C TRP A 224 -0.85 3.96 -4.75
N GLY A 225 0.12 4.29 -5.57
CA GLY A 225 1.53 4.42 -5.19
C GLY A 225 2.00 5.84 -5.47
N ASP A 226 2.74 6.43 -4.54
CA ASP A 226 3.35 7.75 -4.69
C ASP A 226 4.74 7.80 -4.05
N ASN A 227 5.78 7.68 -4.89
CA ASN A 227 7.17 7.84 -4.49
C ASN A 227 7.78 9.13 -5.07
N GLY A 228 6.98 10.20 -5.15
CA GLY A 228 7.39 11.46 -5.75
C GLY A 228 7.40 11.39 -7.27
N ASN A 229 8.51 10.91 -7.84
CA ASN A 229 8.74 10.87 -9.29
C ASN A 229 8.13 9.63 -9.96
N PHE A 230 7.56 8.72 -9.19
CA PHE A 230 6.91 7.51 -9.68
C PHE A 230 5.52 7.43 -9.06
N LYS A 231 4.51 7.17 -9.90
CA LYS A 231 3.13 6.98 -9.47
C LYS A 231 2.59 5.67 -9.99
N ALA A 232 1.73 5.06 -9.21
CA ALA A 232 1.00 3.85 -9.60
C ALA A 232 -0.46 3.96 -9.19
N LEU A 233 -1.30 3.18 -9.85
CA LEU A 233 -2.68 2.98 -9.47
C LEU A 233 -3.09 1.58 -9.94
N PHE A 234 -3.91 0.92 -9.13
CA PHE A 234 -4.85 -0.05 -9.68
C PHE A 234 -6.29 0.32 -9.32
N VAL A 235 -7.22 -0.07 -10.18
CA VAL A 235 -8.66 0.06 -9.99
C VAL A 235 -9.32 -1.24 -10.43
N VAL A 236 -10.18 -1.81 -9.60
CA VAL A 236 -11.01 -2.96 -9.93
C VAL A 236 -12.47 -2.56 -9.84
N VAL A 237 -13.21 -2.80 -10.92
CA VAL A 237 -14.65 -2.53 -11.02
C VAL A 237 -15.37 -3.87 -11.26
N PRO A 238 -15.77 -4.58 -10.19
CA PRO A 238 -16.33 -5.93 -10.30
C PRO A 238 -17.57 -5.99 -11.18
N SER A 239 -18.43 -4.96 -11.13
CA SER A 239 -19.64 -4.90 -11.95
C SER A 239 -19.37 -4.83 -13.47
N GLN A 240 -18.14 -4.52 -13.86
CA GLN A 240 -17.69 -4.52 -15.27
C GLN A 240 -16.77 -5.70 -15.60
N GLU A 241 -16.39 -6.53 -14.62
CA GLU A 241 -15.38 -7.58 -14.77
C GLU A 241 -14.06 -7.04 -15.36
N LYS A 242 -13.64 -5.87 -14.87
CA LYS A 242 -12.45 -5.17 -15.36
C LYS A 242 -11.58 -4.68 -14.22
N ASP A 243 -10.28 -4.83 -14.40
CA ASP A 243 -9.23 -4.19 -13.63
C ASP A 243 -8.31 -3.36 -14.54
N LEU A 244 -7.81 -2.26 -13.99
CA LEU A 244 -6.83 -1.39 -14.60
C LEU A 244 -5.64 -1.29 -13.66
N VAL A 245 -4.44 -1.54 -14.18
CA VAL A 245 -3.17 -1.32 -13.48
C VAL A 245 -2.31 -0.40 -14.33
N TYR A 246 -1.76 0.66 -13.74
CA TYR A 246 -0.77 1.49 -14.42
C TYR A 246 0.36 1.94 -13.51
N PHE A 247 1.51 2.21 -14.15
CA PHE A 247 2.69 2.81 -13.56
C PHE A 247 3.16 3.97 -14.43
N THR A 248 3.63 5.03 -13.79
CA THR A 248 4.21 6.20 -14.46
C THR A 248 5.50 6.59 -13.74
N ASN A 249 6.41 7.19 -14.49
CA ASN A 249 7.71 7.68 -14.02
C ASN A 249 7.77 9.21 -14.01
N SER A 250 6.64 9.87 -13.74
CA SER A 250 6.54 11.33 -13.65
C SER A 250 5.87 11.75 -12.35
N PHE A 251 6.34 12.85 -11.77
CA PHE A 251 5.68 13.52 -10.65
C PHE A 251 4.19 13.80 -10.90
N HIS A 252 3.81 14.09 -12.16
CA HIS A 252 2.42 14.40 -12.54
C HIS A 252 1.57 13.17 -12.86
N GLY A 253 2.07 11.95 -12.63
CA GLY A 253 1.45 10.70 -13.05
C GLY A 253 0.04 10.39 -12.48
N HIS A 254 -0.43 11.09 -11.46
CA HIS A 254 -1.81 10.97 -10.97
C HIS A 254 -2.79 11.96 -11.61
N GLN A 255 -2.32 12.92 -12.41
CA GLN A 255 -3.20 13.82 -13.15
C GLN A 255 -3.95 13.10 -14.29
N ILE A 256 -3.48 11.92 -14.70
CA ILE A 256 -4.12 11.13 -15.75
C ILE A 256 -5.21 10.17 -15.24
N ILE A 257 -5.46 10.09 -13.92
CA ILE A 257 -6.42 9.12 -13.35
C ILE A 257 -7.78 9.23 -14.03
N ASP A 258 -8.33 10.45 -14.14
CA ASP A 258 -9.62 10.68 -14.80
C ASP A 258 -9.59 10.27 -16.27
N SER A 259 -8.56 10.70 -17.00
CA SER A 259 -8.45 10.44 -18.45
C SER A 259 -8.33 8.95 -18.74
N ILE A 260 -7.51 8.22 -17.97
CA ILE A 260 -7.28 6.78 -18.19
C ILE A 260 -8.48 5.94 -17.74
N THR A 261 -9.10 6.29 -16.60
CA THR A 261 -10.30 5.57 -16.13
C THR A 261 -11.50 5.80 -17.05
N LYS A 262 -11.70 7.03 -17.55
CA LYS A 262 -12.71 7.32 -18.58
C LYS A 262 -12.47 6.54 -19.87
N LEU A 263 -11.22 6.46 -20.33
CA LEU A 263 -10.89 5.72 -21.54
C LEU A 263 -11.16 4.21 -21.39
N PHE A 264 -10.86 3.64 -20.22
CA PHE A 264 -10.91 2.20 -19.98
C PHE A 264 -12.30 1.69 -19.51
N PHE A 265 -12.96 2.44 -18.64
CA PHE A 265 -14.26 2.11 -18.03
C PHE A 265 -15.44 2.88 -18.64
N GLY A 266 -15.20 3.86 -19.51
CA GLY A 266 -16.22 4.64 -20.23
C GLY A 266 -16.35 6.11 -19.78
N SER A 267 -16.64 7.00 -20.74
CA SER A 267 -16.50 8.47 -20.65
C SER A 267 -17.44 9.20 -19.70
N GLU A 268 -18.53 8.56 -19.23
CA GLU A 268 -19.50 9.16 -18.32
C GLU A 268 -19.11 9.08 -16.84
N ASN A 269 -17.97 8.45 -16.51
CA ASN A 269 -17.69 8.07 -15.12
C ASN A 269 -16.43 8.76 -14.61
N LEU A 270 -16.60 9.62 -13.61
CA LEU A 270 -15.51 10.15 -12.79
C LEU A 270 -15.53 9.40 -11.47
N PHE A 271 -14.38 8.85 -11.09
CA PHE A 271 -14.19 8.21 -9.80
C PHE A 271 -13.70 9.24 -8.80
N GLU A 272 -14.38 9.35 -7.67
CA GLU A 272 -14.01 10.27 -6.58
C GLU A 272 -12.62 9.96 -6.00
N LEU A 273 -12.13 8.72 -6.18
CA LEU A 273 -10.76 8.33 -5.83
C LEU A 273 -9.72 9.23 -6.50
N SER A 274 -10.00 9.80 -7.67
CA SER A 274 -9.08 10.70 -8.38
C SER A 274 -8.80 11.97 -7.60
N GLU A 275 -9.85 12.65 -7.13
CA GLU A 275 -9.77 13.83 -6.26
C GLU A 275 -9.12 13.46 -4.92
N TRP A 276 -9.49 12.29 -4.40
CA TRP A 276 -8.98 11.81 -3.13
C TRP A 276 -7.47 11.51 -3.17
N VAL A 277 -6.98 10.85 -4.23
CA VAL A 277 -5.56 10.52 -4.46
C VAL A 277 -4.74 11.79 -4.75
N ASN A 278 -5.24 12.68 -5.61
CA ASN A 278 -4.55 13.92 -5.98
C ASN A 278 -4.51 14.98 -4.86
N ARG A 279 -5.22 14.75 -3.75
CA ARG A 279 -5.29 15.67 -2.59
C ARG A 279 -5.72 17.07 -2.98
N ILE A 280 -6.63 17.16 -3.96
CA ILE A 280 -7.20 18.43 -4.37
C ILE A 280 -8.02 18.97 -3.18
N PRO A 281 -7.78 20.21 -2.75
CA PRO A 281 -8.52 20.85 -1.66
C PRO A 281 -10.01 21.00 -1.94
#